data_AF-A0A2H6EG24-F1
#
_entry.id   AF-A0A2H6EG24-F1
#
_cell.length_a   1.000
_cell.length_b   1.000
_cell.length_c   1.000
_cell.angle_alpha   90.00
_cell.angle_beta   90.00
_cell.angle_gamma   90.00
#
_symmetry.space_group_name_H-M   'P 1'
#
loop_
_entity.id
_entity.type
_entity.pdbx_description
1 polymer ?
#
loop_
_entity_poly.entity_id
_entity_poly.type
_entity_poly.pdbx_seq_one_letter_code
_entity_poly.pdbx_strand_id
1 'polypeptide(L)' 'MNKLIDRISINPNICFGKPCIKGTRIWVSPILDLLANGMTIKRSIKRISADYGRRHSLLYWL' A
#
# COMPACT_ATOMS: atom_id res chain seq x y z
N MET A 1 -21.54 6.77 -6.90
CA MET A 1 -20.52 6.34 -5.92
C MET A 1 -19.16 6.24 -6.62
N ASN A 2 -18.09 6.71 -5.98
CA ASN A 2 -16.74 6.82 -6.57
C ASN A 2 -16.06 5.44 -6.69
N LYS A 3 -16.04 4.86 -7.90
CA LYS A 3 -15.45 3.54 -8.21
C LYS A 3 -14.00 3.33 -7.75
N LEU A 4 -13.26 4.39 -7.49
CA LEU A 4 -11.88 4.33 -7.01
C LEU A 4 -11.78 3.90 -5.54
N ILE A 5 -12.73 4.33 -4.71
CA ILE A 5 -12.76 4.01 -3.27
C ILE A 5 -13.05 2.52 -3.06
N ASP A 6 -13.81 1.88 -3.96
CA ASP A 6 -14.11 0.45 -3.88
C ASP A 6 -12.87 -0.45 -3.94
N ARG A 7 -11.73 0.06 -4.42
CA ARG A 7 -10.45 -0.66 -4.48
C ARG A 7 -9.63 -0.57 -3.19
N ILE A 8 -10.05 0.27 -2.25
CA ILE A 8 -9.39 0.48 -0.97
C ILE A 8 -10.19 -0.25 0.12
N SER A 9 -9.49 -0.90 1.05
CA SER A 9 -10.03 -1.54 2.24
C SER A 9 -9.48 -0.85 3.48
N ILE A 10 -10.35 -0.63 4.46
CA ILE A 10 -9.98 -0.12 5.78
C ILE A 10 -10.56 -1.12 6.78
N ASN A 11 -9.69 -1.87 7.46
CA ASN A 11 -10.10 -2.83 8.48
C ASN A 11 -9.21 -2.64 9.72
N PRO A 12 -9.76 -2.30 10.90
CA PRO A 12 -8.96 -2.06 12.10
C PRO A 12 -8.09 -3.25 12.51
N ASN A 13 -8.50 -4.48 12.17
CA ASN A 13 -7.78 -5.71 12.50
C ASN A 13 -6.70 -6.08 11.46
N ILE A 14 -6.55 -5.31 10.38
CA ILE A 14 -5.58 -5.57 9.31
C ILE A 14 -4.79 -4.29 9.07
N CYS A 15 -3.47 -4.36 9.03
CA CYS A 15 -2.63 -3.21 8.71
C CYS A 15 -2.89 -2.00 9.65
N PHE A 16 -3.18 -2.26 10.93
CA PHE A 16 -3.48 -1.25 11.94
C PHE A 16 -4.61 -0.27 11.57
N GLY A 17 -5.60 -0.72 10.80
CA GLY A 17 -6.70 0.15 10.35
C GLY A 17 -6.29 1.18 9.29
N LYS A 18 -5.08 1.07 8.73
CA LYS A 18 -4.65 1.97 7.65
C LYS A 18 -5.31 1.59 6.32
N PRO A 19 -5.54 2.57 5.42
CA PRO A 19 -6.06 2.30 4.10
C PRO A 19 -5.11 1.43 3.28
N CYS A 20 -5.60 0.29 2.82
CA CYS A 20 -4.87 -0.70 2.05
C CYS A 20 -5.55 -0.98 0.72
N ILE A 21 -4.78 -1.36 -0.30
CA ILE A 21 -5.36 -1.84 -1.56
C ILE A 21 -5.99 -3.21 -1.32
N LYS A 22 -7.27 -3.40 -1.70
CA LYS A 22 -7.98 -4.69 -1.57
C LYS A 22 -7.21 -5.84 -2.20
N GLY A 23 -7.20 -6.98 -1.53
CA GLY A 23 -6.48 -8.18 -1.96
C GLY A 23 -4.97 -8.11 -1.74
N THR A 24 -4.46 -7.04 -1.13
CA THR A 24 -3.05 -6.86 -0.78
C THR A 24 -2.88 -6.36 0.65
N ARG A 25 -1.66 -6.46 1.19
CA ARG A 25 -1.27 -5.81 2.46
C ARG A 25 -0.40 -4.57 2.22
N ILE A 26 -0.65 -3.87 1.12
CA ILE A 26 0.10 -2.67 0.72
C ILE A 26 -0.72 -1.45 1.13
N TRP A 27 -0.11 -0.57 1.93
CA TRP A 27 -0.72 0.68 2.35
C TRP A 27 -0.77 1.67 1.20
N VAL A 28 -1.74 2.58 1.23
CA VAL A 28 -1.83 3.66 0.24
C VAL A 28 -0.75 4.72 0.47
N SER A 29 -0.34 4.98 1.72
CA SER A 29 0.62 6.05 2.06
C SER A 29 1.95 5.95 1.31
N PRO A 30 2.67 4.79 1.28
CA PRO A 30 3.94 4.69 0.56
C PRO A 30 3.81 4.94 -0.95
N ILE A 31 2.65 4.65 -1.54
CA ILE A 31 2.39 4.93 -2.95
C ILE A 31 2.31 6.44 -3.16
N LEU A 32 1.55 7.12 -2.30
CA LEU A 32 1.40 8.57 -2.34
C LEU A 32 2.74 9.28 -2.08
N ASP A 33 3.54 8.80 -1.12
CA ASP A 33 4.86 9.37 -0.82
C ASP A 33 5.79 9.29 -2.03
N LEU A 34 5.85 8.14 -2.72
CA LEU A 34 6.67 7.98 -3.91
C LEU A 34 6.18 8.87 -5.07
N LEU A 35 4.86 8.98 -5.24
CA LEU A 35 4.27 9.86 -6.25
C LEU A 35 4.54 11.34 -5.94
N ALA A 36 4.45 11.75 -4.67
CA ALA A 36 4.78 13.10 -4.21
C ALA A 36 6.25 13.46 -4.46
N ASN A 37 7.15 12.46 -4.38
CA ASN A 37 8.56 12.60 -4.76
C ASN A 37 8.79 12.59 -6.29
N GLY A 38 7.74 12.62 -7.11
CA GLY A 38 7.84 12.67 -8.57
C GLY A 38 8.14 11.31 -9.23
N MET A 39 8.04 10.19 -8.50
CA MET A 39 8.24 8.87 -9.08
C MET A 39 7.04 8.48 -9.94
N THR A 40 7.28 7.91 -11.13
CA THR A 40 6.19 7.45 -12.00
C THR A 40 5.45 6.26 -11.41
N ILE A 41 4.13 6.19 -11.63
CA ILE A 41 3.25 5.12 -11.11
C ILE A 41 3.84 3.71 -11.32
N LYS A 42 4.30 3.41 -12.54
CA LYS A 42 4.88 2.09 -12.88
C LYS A 42 6.12 1.77 -12.04
N ARG A 43 6.97 2.77 -11.79
CA ARG A 43 8.20 2.60 -11.01
C ARG A 43 7.89 2.51 -9.51
N SER A 44 6.92 3.29 -9.03
CA SER A 44 6.43 3.22 -7.65
C SER A 44 5.86 1.84 -7.33
N ILE A 45 5.01 1.28 -8.19
CA ILE A 45 4.44 -0.07 -8.01
C ILE A 45 5.56 -1.11 -8.00
N LYS A 46 6.49 -1.07 -8.97
CA LYS A 46 7.62 -2.02 -9.02
C LYS A 46 8.49 -1.95 -7.77
N ARG A 47 8.77 -0.74 -7.27
CA ARG A 47 9.57 -0.53 -6.06
C ARG A 47 8.85 -1.09 -4.83
N ILE A 48 7.57 -0.79 -4.68
CA ILE A 48 6.74 -1.28 -3.58
C ILE A 48 6.67 -2.81 -3.60
N SER A 49 6.36 -3.44 -4.74
CA SER A 49 6.34 -4.90 -4.85
C SER A 49 7.69 -5.53 -4.45
N ALA A 50 8.81 -4.91 -4.83
CA ALA A 50 10.15 -5.39 -4.45
C ALA A 50 10.47 -5.17 -2.95
N ASP A 51 9.99 -4.08 -2.34
CA ASP A 51 10.25 -3.78 -0.94
C ASP A 51 9.38 -4.64 -0.01
N TYR A 52 8.12 -4.90 -0.36
CA TYR A 52 7.26 -5.80 0.40
C TYR A 52 7.67 -7.28 0.28
N GLY A 53 8.31 -7.70 -0.82
CA GLY A 53 8.90 -9.03 -0.94
C GLY A 53 10.20 -9.24 -0.15
N ARG A 54 10.93 -8.17 0.17
CA ARG A 54 12.21 -8.22 0.92
C ARG A 54 12.06 -7.98 2.42
N ARG A 55 10.97 -7.35 2.86
CA ARG A 55 10.75 -7.02 4.27
C ARG A 55 10.23 -8.22 5.06
N HIS A 56 11.17 -9.00 5.58
CA HIS A 56 10.95 -10.03 6.61
C HIS A 56 10.91 -9.40 8.03
N SER A 57 10.18 -8.29 8.20
CA SER A 57 10.07 -7.63 9.51
C SER A 57 8.65 -7.76 10.04
N LEU A 58 8.52 -8.38 11.22
CA LEU A 58 7.29 -8.65 11.96
C LEU A 58 6.40 -7.41 12.19
N LEU A 59 6.96 -6.20 12.03
CA LEU A 59 6.26 -4.91 12.19
C LEU A 59 5.17 -4.64 11.14
N TYR A 60 5.15 -5.36 10.01
CA TYR A 60 4.13 -5.20 8.95
C TYR A 60 3.10 -6.34 8.92
N TRP A 61 3.24 -7.35 9.79
CA TRP A 61 2.34 -8.50 9.90
C TRP A 61 1.47 -8.50 11.17
N LEU A 62 1.85 -7.72 12.18
CA LEU A 62 0.95 -7.28 13.26
C LEU A 62 0.11 -6.08 12.77
#